data_AF-A0A6B3G8N6-F1
#
_entry.id   AF-A0A6B3G8N6-F1
#
_cell.length_a   1.000
_cell.length_b   1.000
_cell.length_c   1.000
_cell.angle_alpha   90.00
_cell.angle_beta   90.00
_cell.angle_gamma   90.00
#
_symmetry.space_group_name_H-M   'P 1'
#
loop_
_entity.id
_entity.type
_entity.pdbx_description
1 polymer ?
#
loop_
_entity_poly.entity_id
_entity_poly.type
_entity_poly.pdbx_seq_one_letter_code
_entity_poly.pdbx_strand_id
1 'polypeptide(L)'
;HEVNIKILLNGLVRDGDMTVKQRNKLLADMTDEVGALVLRNNYAQNVALSNASAQAPSLLHAQQRFMRRLERDGALDRALEFLPADRHIRELLSNEKGLSQPELAVLLAYTKITTADELISTVLPDDPHLQKLVHAYFPSALRERFPEAVDGHALRREIITTVLVNDTVNTAGSTFLHRLREETGASIEEIVRAQFTAREIFGLSEVWDAVEALDNKVAADVQTRIRLHSRRLVERGSRWLLGNRPQPVAIAETIEGFRDGVARVWDELPKLVRGADLDWYHSILDELTAAGVPDELAARVAGFSSAFPALDIVAIADRTGRDPLEVAEVYYDLADRLRITQLMDRIIELPRADRWQS
;
A
#
# COMPACT_ATOMS: atom_id res chain seq x y z
N HIS A 1 9.07 2.99 -18.94
CA HIS A 1 8.63 4.30 -19.46
C HIS A 1 8.92 4.46 -20.96
N GLU A 2 10.17 4.56 -21.40
CA GLU A 2 10.51 4.92 -22.79
C GLU A 2 9.90 4.01 -23.87
N VAL A 3 9.94 2.68 -23.70
CA VAL A 3 9.37 1.74 -24.69
C VAL A 3 7.88 1.97 -24.90
N ASN A 4 7.12 2.15 -23.82
CA ASN A 4 5.67 2.39 -23.90
C ASN A 4 5.36 3.74 -24.55
N ILE A 5 6.16 4.77 -24.28
CA ILE A 5 6.05 6.07 -24.95
C ILE A 5 6.27 5.90 -26.47
N LYS A 6 7.28 5.13 -26.87
CA LYS A 6 7.53 4.85 -28.30
C LYS A 6 6.37 4.10 -28.95
N ILE A 7 5.75 3.14 -28.25
CA ILE A 7 4.58 2.41 -28.75
C ILE A 7 3.43 3.38 -29.02
N LEU A 8 3.09 4.24 -28.05
CA LEU A 8 2.06 5.27 -28.18
C LEU A 8 2.33 6.18 -29.40
N LEU A 9 3.52 6.77 -29.45
CA LEU A 9 3.85 7.75 -30.49
C LEU A 9 3.96 7.11 -31.88
N ASN A 10 4.40 5.85 -31.98
CA ASN A 10 4.42 5.14 -33.26
C ASN A 10 3.01 4.86 -33.78
N GLY A 11 2.02 4.69 -32.89
CA GLY A 11 0.59 4.68 -33.26
C GLY A 11 0.19 5.98 -33.97
N LEU A 12 0.45 7.13 -33.35
CA LEU A 12 0.15 8.45 -33.92
C LEU A 12 0.87 8.70 -35.26
N VAL A 13 2.10 8.22 -35.41
CA VAL A 13 2.84 8.32 -36.68
C VAL A 13 2.21 7.46 -37.77
N ARG A 14 1.80 6.24 -37.43
CA ARG A 14 1.13 5.32 -38.37
C ARG A 14 -0.22 5.88 -38.81
N ASP A 15 -0.95 6.51 -37.90
CA ASP A 15 -2.30 7.00 -38.14
C ASP A 15 -2.30 8.38 -38.84
N GLY A 16 -1.12 9.01 -38.98
CA GLY A 16 -0.89 10.22 -39.77
C GLY A 16 -0.94 11.52 -38.97
N ASP A 17 -1.25 11.45 -37.68
CA ASP A 17 -1.40 12.59 -36.77
C ASP A 17 -0.05 13.20 -36.34
N MET A 18 1.07 12.50 -36.60
CA MET A 18 2.41 12.96 -36.27
C MET A 18 3.45 12.51 -37.29
N THR A 19 4.42 13.38 -37.60
CA THR A 19 5.60 12.99 -38.39
C THR A 19 6.69 12.37 -37.50
N VAL A 20 7.54 11.52 -38.09
CA VAL A 20 8.75 10.97 -37.45
C VAL A 20 9.63 12.07 -36.83
N LYS A 21 9.74 13.22 -37.50
CA LYS A 21 10.52 14.37 -37.01
C LYS A 21 9.90 14.99 -35.75
N GLN A 22 8.57 15.19 -35.75
CA GLN A 22 7.85 15.68 -34.58
C GLN A 22 7.93 14.71 -33.40
N ARG A 23 7.82 13.40 -33.65
CA ARG A 23 8.00 12.36 -32.63
C ARG A 23 9.37 12.44 -31.97
N ASN A 24 10.43 12.46 -32.76
CA ASN A 24 11.80 12.47 -32.21
C ASN A 24 12.07 13.74 -31.40
N LYS A 25 11.51 14.88 -31.83
CA LYS A 25 11.59 16.12 -31.06
C LYS A 25 10.84 15.99 -29.73
N LEU A 26 9.60 15.50 -29.75
CA LEU A 26 8.80 15.31 -28.53
C LEU A 26 9.47 14.34 -27.54
N LEU A 27 10.07 13.24 -28.02
CA LEU A 27 10.83 12.32 -27.18
C LEU A 27 12.01 13.02 -26.48
N ALA A 28 12.76 13.85 -27.21
CA ALA A 28 13.85 14.61 -26.64
C ALA A 28 13.35 15.62 -25.59
N ASP A 29 12.27 16.33 -25.89
CA ASP A 29 11.67 17.35 -25.01
C ASP A 29 11.17 16.75 -23.67
N MET A 30 10.77 15.47 -23.64
CA MET A 30 10.26 14.79 -22.43
C MET A 30 11.35 14.09 -21.59
N THR A 31 12.62 14.13 -22.00
CA THR A 31 13.70 13.33 -21.39
C THR A 31 13.79 13.52 -19.87
N ASP A 32 13.75 14.76 -19.40
CA ASP A 32 13.90 15.07 -17.98
C ASP A 32 12.72 14.55 -17.14
N GLU A 33 11.49 14.72 -17.63
CA GLU A 33 10.29 14.20 -16.96
C GLU A 33 10.29 12.67 -16.92
N VAL A 34 10.68 12.01 -18.02
CA VAL A 34 10.83 10.54 -18.05
C VAL A 34 11.89 10.08 -17.04
N GLY A 35 12.99 10.83 -16.92
CA GLY A 35 14.02 10.59 -15.90
C GLY A 35 13.44 10.67 -14.48
N ALA A 36 12.65 11.71 -14.18
CA ALA A 36 12.00 11.87 -12.89
C ALA A 36 11.03 10.72 -12.57
N LEU A 37 10.24 10.26 -13.54
CA LEU A 37 9.32 9.11 -13.38
C LEU A 37 10.07 7.80 -13.07
N VAL A 38 11.21 7.56 -13.73
CA VAL A 38 12.06 6.39 -13.45
C VAL A 38 12.64 6.47 -12.05
N LEU A 39 13.16 7.64 -11.65
CA LEU A 39 13.73 7.85 -10.32
C LEU A 39 12.68 7.72 -9.22
N ARG A 40 11.45 8.19 -9.44
CA ARG A 40 10.30 8.01 -8.54
C ARG A 40 10.06 6.53 -8.22
N ASN A 41 10.05 5.69 -9.25
CA ASN A 41 9.87 4.24 -9.06
C ASN A 41 11.05 3.61 -8.29
N ASN A 42 12.28 4.03 -8.57
CA ASN A 42 13.45 3.53 -7.84
C ASN A 42 13.42 3.96 -6.36
N TYR A 43 13.05 5.20 -6.09
CA TYR A 43 12.88 5.74 -4.74
C TYR A 43 11.88 4.89 -3.92
N ALA A 44 10.68 4.65 -4.47
CA ALA A 44 9.65 3.86 -3.79
C ALA A 44 10.10 2.42 -3.48
N GLN A 45 10.90 1.81 -4.36
CA GLN A 45 11.47 0.48 -4.11
C GLN A 45 12.53 0.47 -3.01
N ASN A 46 13.40 1.47 -2.96
CA ASN A 46 14.38 1.61 -1.88
C ASN A 46 13.68 1.82 -0.53
N VAL A 47 12.62 2.63 -0.49
CA VAL A 47 11.78 2.79 0.70
C VAL A 47 11.17 1.46 1.13
N ALA A 48 10.62 0.67 0.19
CA ALA A 48 10.06 -0.64 0.48
C ALA A 48 11.11 -1.60 1.09
N LEU A 49 12.34 -1.57 0.58
CA LEU A 49 13.45 -2.37 1.12
C LEU A 49 13.88 -1.91 2.51
N SER A 50 13.98 -0.61 2.75
CA SER A 50 14.29 -0.07 4.08
C SER A 50 13.23 -0.47 5.11
N ASN A 51 11.94 -0.36 4.74
CA ASN A 51 10.84 -0.82 5.59
C ASN A 51 10.91 -2.32 5.86
N ALA A 52 11.24 -3.12 4.84
CA ALA A 52 11.38 -4.57 4.98
C ALA A 52 12.56 -4.95 5.87
N SER A 53 13.71 -4.26 5.75
CA SER A 53 14.87 -4.45 6.61
C SER A 53 14.57 -4.14 8.07
N ALA A 54 13.82 -3.07 8.35
CA ALA A 54 13.40 -2.70 9.71
C ALA A 54 12.49 -3.75 10.38
N GLN A 55 11.78 -4.57 9.60
CA GLN A 55 10.89 -5.64 10.09
C GLN A 55 11.44 -7.05 9.83
N ALA A 56 12.67 -7.18 9.32
CA ALA A 56 13.16 -8.43 8.75
C ALA A 56 13.07 -9.63 9.72
N PRO A 57 13.48 -9.53 11.00
CA PRO A 57 13.34 -10.63 11.94
C PRO A 57 11.89 -11.09 12.13
N SER A 58 10.97 -10.13 12.32
CA SER A 58 9.55 -10.40 12.59
C SER A 58 8.82 -11.05 11.40
N LEU A 59 9.32 -10.86 10.18
CA LEU A 59 8.68 -11.36 8.96
C LEU A 59 9.31 -12.66 8.44
N LEU A 60 10.40 -13.14 9.05
CA LEU A 60 11.18 -14.26 8.51
C LEU A 60 10.36 -15.55 8.36
N HIS A 61 9.46 -15.84 9.31
CA HIS A 61 8.54 -16.98 9.19
C HIS A 61 7.61 -16.87 7.98
N ALA A 62 7.04 -15.69 7.74
CA ALA A 62 6.17 -15.45 6.58
C ALA A 62 6.95 -15.50 5.27
N GLN A 63 8.17 -14.96 5.25
CA GLN A 63 9.09 -15.02 4.12
C GLN A 63 9.46 -16.47 3.78
N GLN A 64 9.75 -17.30 4.78
CA GLN A 64 10.03 -18.72 4.58
C GLN A 64 8.85 -19.46 3.95
N ARG A 65 7.63 -19.26 4.46
CA ARG A 65 6.43 -19.88 3.89
C ARG A 65 6.19 -19.42 2.46
N PHE A 66 6.41 -18.15 2.19
CA PHE A 66 6.26 -17.60 0.85
C PHE A 66 7.30 -18.16 -0.12
N MET A 67 8.59 -18.24 0.26
CA MET A 67 9.63 -18.87 -0.57
C MET A 67 9.29 -20.33 -0.88
N ARG A 68 8.88 -21.13 0.12
CA ARG A 68 8.47 -22.52 -0.09
C ARG A 68 7.29 -22.67 -1.03
N ARG A 69 6.35 -21.71 -0.99
CA ARG A 69 5.24 -21.68 -1.93
C ARG A 69 5.75 -21.40 -3.34
N LEU A 70 6.57 -20.37 -3.54
CA LEU A 70 7.11 -20.03 -4.85
C LEU A 70 7.89 -21.20 -5.47
N GLU A 71 8.66 -21.95 -4.67
CA GLU A 71 9.33 -23.18 -5.13
C GLU A 71 8.34 -24.26 -5.57
N ARG A 72 7.27 -24.48 -4.78
CA ARG A 72 6.23 -25.46 -5.10
C ARG A 72 5.49 -25.10 -6.40
N ASP A 73 5.24 -23.82 -6.59
CA ASP A 73 4.58 -23.27 -7.77
C ASP A 73 5.53 -23.26 -8.99
N GLY A 74 6.81 -23.65 -8.83
CA GLY A 74 7.83 -23.66 -9.88
C GLY A 74 8.34 -22.27 -10.27
N ALA A 75 7.97 -21.24 -9.52
CA ALA A 75 8.31 -19.85 -9.79
C ALA A 75 9.70 -19.48 -9.27
N LEU A 76 10.22 -20.16 -8.24
CA LEU A 76 11.49 -19.81 -7.60
C LEU A 76 12.41 -21.03 -7.48
N ASP A 77 13.69 -20.84 -7.81
CA ASP A 77 14.79 -21.70 -7.39
C ASP A 77 15.66 -20.91 -6.40
N ARG A 78 15.59 -21.27 -5.10
CA ARG A 78 16.35 -20.56 -4.06
C ARG A 78 17.86 -20.67 -4.25
N ALA A 79 18.36 -21.79 -4.77
CA ALA A 79 19.81 -21.98 -4.93
C ALA A 79 20.34 -21.09 -6.05
N LEU A 80 19.58 -20.95 -7.15
CA LEU A 80 19.92 -20.06 -8.25
C LEU A 80 19.91 -18.59 -7.84
N GLU A 81 18.97 -18.21 -6.97
CA GLU A 81 18.78 -16.84 -6.50
C GLU A 81 19.59 -16.50 -5.23
N PHE A 82 20.45 -17.42 -4.77
CA PHE A 82 21.25 -17.26 -3.55
C PHE A 82 20.41 -16.99 -2.29
N LEU A 83 19.17 -17.49 -2.26
CA LEU A 83 18.27 -17.40 -1.12
C LEU A 83 18.54 -18.54 -0.12
N PRO A 84 18.28 -18.31 1.18
CA PRO A 84 18.66 -19.25 2.21
C PRO A 84 17.79 -20.51 2.25
N ALA A 85 18.45 -21.64 2.43
CA ALA A 85 17.80 -22.92 2.67
C ALA A 85 17.18 -22.98 4.09
N ASP A 86 16.28 -23.94 4.31
CA ASP A 86 15.53 -24.10 5.57
C ASP A 86 16.40 -24.30 6.81
N ARG A 87 17.62 -24.83 6.65
CA ARG A 87 18.58 -24.91 7.75
C ARG A 87 19.08 -23.52 8.16
N HIS A 88 19.47 -22.69 7.19
CA HIS A 88 19.97 -21.35 7.48
C HIS A 88 18.86 -20.44 8.01
N ILE A 89 17.63 -20.57 7.51
CA ILE A 89 16.47 -19.86 8.07
C ILE A 89 16.29 -20.18 9.56
N ARG A 90 16.42 -21.44 9.98
CA ARG A 90 16.35 -21.81 11.40
C ARG A 90 17.45 -21.17 12.24
N GLU A 91 18.67 -21.09 11.69
CA GLU A 91 19.78 -20.40 12.33
C GLU A 91 19.49 -18.90 12.48
N LEU A 92 18.97 -18.24 11.45
CA LEU A 92 18.58 -16.83 11.51
C LEU A 92 17.49 -16.58 12.57
N LEU A 93 16.43 -17.40 12.59
CA LEU A 93 15.37 -17.34 13.60
C LEU A 93 15.91 -17.46 15.03
N SER A 94 16.79 -18.44 15.27
CA SER A 94 17.41 -18.65 16.59
C SER A 94 18.28 -17.48 17.08
N ASN A 95 18.73 -16.64 16.15
CA ASN A 95 19.55 -15.45 16.44
C ASN A 95 18.77 -14.14 16.29
N GLU A 96 17.44 -14.20 16.17
CA GLU A 96 16.57 -13.03 15.94
C GLU A 96 16.99 -12.18 14.74
N LYS A 97 17.53 -12.82 13.70
CA LYS A 97 17.92 -12.19 12.43
C LYS A 97 16.87 -12.45 11.36
N GLY A 98 16.78 -11.55 10.39
CA GLY A 98 15.96 -11.71 9.18
C GLY A 98 16.80 -11.89 7.93
N LEU A 99 16.14 -11.90 6.78
CA LEU A 99 16.81 -11.82 5.48
C LEU A 99 17.62 -10.52 5.35
N SER A 100 18.76 -10.61 4.67
CA SER A 100 19.56 -9.48 4.26
C SER A 100 18.86 -8.64 3.18
N GLN A 101 19.32 -7.40 2.96
CA GLN A 101 18.70 -6.51 1.98
C GLN A 101 18.72 -7.07 0.53
N PRO A 102 19.81 -7.71 0.04
CA PRO A 102 19.79 -8.37 -1.27
C PRO A 102 18.75 -9.50 -1.36
N GLU A 103 18.64 -10.35 -0.34
CA GLU A 103 17.64 -11.44 -0.29
C GLU A 103 16.20 -10.88 -0.25
N LEU A 104 15.98 -9.78 0.47
CA LEU A 104 14.71 -9.06 0.49
C LEU A 104 14.36 -8.49 -0.90
N ALA A 105 15.35 -7.97 -1.62
CA ALA A 105 15.16 -7.44 -2.96
C ALA A 105 14.76 -8.51 -3.97
N VAL A 106 15.40 -9.68 -3.90
CA VAL A 106 14.99 -10.86 -4.68
C VAL A 106 13.53 -11.23 -4.37
N LEU A 107 13.18 -11.38 -3.09
CA LEU A 107 11.82 -11.76 -2.72
C LEU A 107 10.78 -10.71 -3.13
N LEU A 108 11.11 -9.42 -3.04
CA LEU A 108 10.27 -8.31 -3.52
C LEU A 108 10.04 -8.39 -5.03
N ALA A 109 11.09 -8.71 -5.81
CA ALA A 109 10.99 -8.87 -7.25
C ALA A 109 10.08 -10.05 -7.63
N TYR A 110 10.29 -11.23 -7.02
CA TYR A 110 9.43 -12.40 -7.23
C TYR A 110 7.98 -12.16 -6.82
N THR A 111 7.74 -11.38 -5.75
CA THR A 111 6.39 -10.95 -5.36
C THR A 111 5.73 -10.18 -6.51
N LYS A 112 6.43 -9.21 -7.10
CA LYS A 112 5.88 -8.38 -8.18
C LYS A 112 5.64 -9.18 -9.45
N ILE A 113 6.60 -10.03 -9.86
CA ILE A 113 6.50 -10.85 -11.07
C ILE A 113 5.27 -11.76 -10.97
N THR A 114 5.22 -12.60 -9.93
CA THR A 114 4.13 -13.58 -9.78
C THR A 114 2.76 -12.92 -9.58
N THR A 115 2.71 -11.77 -8.90
CA THR A 115 1.46 -11.00 -8.76
C THR A 115 1.02 -10.40 -10.09
N ALA A 116 1.95 -9.85 -10.88
CA ALA A 116 1.61 -9.29 -12.19
C ALA A 116 1.11 -10.36 -13.16
N ASP A 117 1.75 -11.54 -13.17
CA ASP A 117 1.35 -12.68 -13.99
C ASP A 117 -0.05 -13.21 -13.60
N GLU A 118 -0.37 -13.23 -12.31
CA GLU A 118 -1.71 -13.61 -11.84
C GLU A 118 -2.74 -12.55 -12.26
N LEU A 119 -2.49 -11.27 -11.96
CA LEU A 119 -3.46 -10.18 -12.16
C LEU A 119 -3.73 -9.82 -13.62
N ILE A 120 -2.74 -9.95 -14.52
CA ILE A 120 -2.94 -9.58 -15.94
C ILE A 120 -4.01 -10.45 -16.61
N SER A 121 -4.27 -11.64 -16.09
CA SER A 121 -5.32 -12.56 -16.57
C SER A 121 -6.72 -12.26 -16.01
N THR A 122 -6.83 -11.33 -15.06
CA THR A 122 -8.09 -10.99 -14.37
C THR A 122 -8.81 -9.82 -15.03
N VAL A 123 -9.99 -9.46 -14.50
CA VAL A 123 -10.75 -8.26 -14.91
C VAL A 123 -10.30 -6.98 -14.19
N LEU A 124 -9.47 -7.09 -13.15
CA LEU A 124 -8.99 -5.93 -12.38
C LEU A 124 -8.34 -4.84 -13.25
N PRO A 125 -7.45 -5.14 -14.22
CA PRO A 125 -6.84 -4.10 -15.05
C PRO A 125 -7.83 -3.34 -15.95
N ASP A 126 -9.06 -3.82 -16.10
CA ASP A 126 -10.11 -3.12 -16.86
C ASP A 126 -11.01 -2.23 -15.99
N ASP A 127 -10.84 -2.24 -14.67
CA ASP A 127 -11.65 -1.43 -13.77
C ASP A 127 -11.55 0.06 -14.14
N PRO A 128 -12.67 0.75 -14.42
CA PRO A 128 -12.65 2.15 -14.84
C PRO A 128 -11.94 3.07 -13.84
N HIS A 129 -11.99 2.75 -12.54
CA HIS A 129 -11.34 3.55 -11.52
C HIS A 129 -9.80 3.51 -11.62
N LEU A 130 -9.24 2.45 -12.22
CA LEU A 130 -7.80 2.28 -12.39
C LEU A 130 -7.24 2.93 -13.66
N GLN A 131 -8.08 3.47 -14.55
CA GLN A 131 -7.61 4.20 -15.73
C GLN A 131 -6.71 5.39 -15.37
N LYS A 132 -6.95 6.01 -14.22
CA LYS A 132 -6.09 7.07 -13.67
C LYS A 132 -4.62 6.67 -13.54
N LEU A 133 -4.32 5.38 -13.36
CA LEU A 133 -2.96 4.85 -13.27
C LEU A 133 -2.21 4.92 -14.62
N VAL A 134 -2.93 4.78 -15.74
CA VAL A 134 -2.35 4.91 -17.08
C VAL A 134 -1.95 6.35 -17.33
N HIS A 135 -2.83 7.29 -16.97
CA HIS A 135 -2.47 8.70 -17.03
C HIS A 135 -1.28 8.97 -16.11
N ALA A 136 -1.28 8.55 -14.85
CA ALA A 136 -0.14 8.79 -13.95
C ALA A 136 1.19 8.20 -14.47
N TYR A 137 1.16 7.18 -15.32
CA TYR A 137 2.35 6.55 -15.89
C TYR A 137 3.04 7.37 -17.00
N PHE A 138 2.28 8.14 -17.78
CA PHE A 138 2.80 8.88 -18.94
C PHE A 138 3.19 10.33 -18.59
N PRO A 139 4.21 10.91 -19.26
CA PRO A 139 4.58 12.31 -19.12
C PRO A 139 3.42 13.27 -19.40
N SER A 140 3.40 14.42 -18.70
CA SER A 140 2.46 15.55 -18.86
C SER A 140 2.18 15.88 -20.32
N ALA A 141 3.23 16.04 -21.13
CA ALA A 141 3.10 16.38 -22.54
C ALA A 141 2.27 15.38 -23.35
N LEU A 142 2.28 14.08 -23.01
CA LEU A 142 1.43 13.09 -23.69
C LEU A 142 0.00 13.11 -23.16
N ARG A 143 -0.17 13.28 -21.84
CA ARG A 143 -1.48 13.33 -21.19
C ARG A 143 -2.32 14.50 -21.69
N GLU A 144 -1.68 15.66 -21.86
CA GLU A 144 -2.36 16.88 -22.27
C GLU A 144 -2.62 16.92 -23.78
N ARG A 145 -1.67 16.46 -24.59
CA ARG A 145 -1.75 16.58 -26.06
C ARG A 145 -2.45 15.41 -26.73
N PHE A 146 -2.40 14.23 -26.14
CA PHE A 146 -2.92 12.99 -26.73
C PHE A 146 -3.68 12.12 -25.71
N PRO A 147 -4.68 12.67 -24.98
CA PRO A 147 -5.41 11.93 -23.95
C PRO A 147 -6.07 10.66 -24.52
N GLU A 148 -6.70 10.74 -25.70
CA GLU A 148 -7.35 9.59 -26.35
C GLU A 148 -6.36 8.47 -26.70
N ALA A 149 -5.13 8.82 -27.10
CA ALA A 149 -4.09 7.84 -27.40
C ALA A 149 -3.52 7.18 -26.13
N VAL A 150 -3.56 7.88 -25.00
CA VAL A 150 -3.24 7.34 -23.68
C VAL A 150 -4.33 6.34 -23.24
N ASP A 151 -5.61 6.71 -23.37
CA ASP A 151 -6.76 5.86 -23.02
C ASP A 151 -6.84 4.59 -23.89
N GLY A 152 -6.51 4.75 -25.17
CA GLY A 152 -6.47 3.68 -26.18
C GLY A 152 -5.13 2.94 -26.27
N HIS A 153 -4.20 3.12 -25.33
CA HIS A 153 -2.87 2.55 -25.42
C HIS A 153 -2.91 1.01 -25.55
N ALA A 154 -2.16 0.45 -26.51
CA ALA A 154 -2.21 -0.99 -26.80
C ALA A 154 -1.83 -1.88 -25.60
N LEU A 155 -0.93 -1.40 -24.73
CA LEU A 155 -0.50 -2.08 -23.51
C LEU A 155 -1.14 -1.52 -22.23
N ARG A 156 -2.35 -0.98 -22.33
CA ARG A 156 -3.04 -0.32 -21.20
C ARG A 156 -3.16 -1.25 -20.00
N ARG A 157 -3.59 -2.50 -20.23
CA ARG A 157 -3.76 -3.52 -19.17
C ARG A 157 -2.43 -3.81 -18.48
N GLU A 158 -1.37 -4.01 -19.24
CA GLU A 158 -0.02 -4.30 -18.75
C GLU A 158 0.54 -3.12 -17.94
N ILE A 159 0.30 -1.88 -18.37
CA ILE A 159 0.70 -0.68 -17.64
C ILE A 159 -0.07 -0.59 -16.31
N ILE A 160 -1.40 -0.73 -16.33
CA ILE A 160 -2.23 -0.70 -15.10
C ILE A 160 -1.75 -1.76 -14.12
N THR A 161 -1.61 -3.01 -14.58
CA THR A 161 -1.12 -4.12 -13.74
C THR A 161 0.25 -3.80 -13.16
N THR A 162 1.20 -3.34 -13.97
CA THR A 162 2.55 -3.02 -13.52
C THR A 162 2.54 -1.93 -12.46
N VAL A 163 1.80 -0.83 -12.68
CA VAL A 163 1.71 0.28 -11.72
C VAL A 163 1.04 -0.17 -10.44
N LEU A 164 -0.10 -0.86 -10.53
CA LEU A 164 -0.87 -1.33 -9.38
C LEU A 164 -0.07 -2.31 -8.52
N VAL A 165 0.64 -3.26 -9.14
CA VAL A 165 1.49 -4.23 -8.43
C VAL A 165 2.67 -3.55 -7.77
N ASN A 166 3.35 -2.63 -8.46
CA ASN A 166 4.46 -1.90 -7.85
C ASN A 166 3.99 -1.10 -6.64
N ASP A 167 2.90 -0.36 -6.78
CA ASP A 167 2.32 0.45 -5.72
C ASP A 167 1.86 -0.41 -4.52
N THR A 168 1.14 -1.50 -4.78
CA THR A 168 0.71 -2.45 -3.74
C THR A 168 1.91 -3.06 -3.00
N VAL A 169 2.89 -3.59 -3.72
CA VAL A 169 4.03 -4.29 -3.11
C VAL A 169 5.00 -3.33 -2.42
N ASN A 170 5.22 -2.13 -2.96
CA ASN A 170 6.09 -1.14 -2.33
C ASN A 170 5.51 -0.64 -1.00
N THR A 171 4.18 -0.55 -0.91
CA THR A 171 3.50 0.03 0.26
C THR A 171 3.12 -1.02 1.30
N ALA A 172 2.76 -2.23 0.86
CA ALA A 172 2.34 -3.32 1.74
C ALA A 172 3.45 -4.35 2.04
N GLY A 173 4.55 -4.35 1.27
CA GLY A 173 5.68 -5.27 1.46
C GLY A 173 5.51 -6.65 0.81
N SER A 174 6.62 -7.39 0.71
CA SER A 174 6.73 -8.62 -0.09
C SER A 174 5.84 -9.79 0.38
N THR A 175 5.51 -9.86 1.67
CA THR A 175 4.72 -10.98 2.21
C THR A 175 3.26 -10.65 2.44
N PHE A 176 2.81 -9.40 2.27
CA PHE A 176 1.43 -8.99 2.58
C PHE A 176 0.39 -9.81 1.81
N LEU A 177 0.53 -9.88 0.48
CA LEU A 177 -0.40 -10.61 -0.38
C LEU A 177 -0.46 -12.10 -0.02
N HIS A 178 0.68 -12.71 0.29
CA HIS A 178 0.75 -14.11 0.70
C HIS A 178 0.07 -14.33 2.06
N ARG A 179 0.37 -13.51 3.06
CA ARG A 179 -0.22 -13.62 4.41
C ARG A 179 -1.72 -13.43 4.37
N LEU A 180 -2.21 -12.37 3.72
CA LEU A 180 -3.64 -12.08 3.69
C LEU A 180 -4.44 -13.17 2.97
N ARG A 181 -3.85 -13.79 1.93
CA ARG A 181 -4.43 -14.97 1.28
C ARG A 181 -4.44 -16.20 2.20
N GLU A 182 -3.39 -16.44 2.98
CA GLU A 182 -3.36 -17.54 3.97
C GLU A 182 -4.41 -17.36 5.09
N GLU A 183 -4.67 -16.12 5.48
CA GLU A 183 -5.59 -15.73 6.56
C GLU A 183 -7.06 -15.74 6.11
N THR A 184 -7.35 -15.20 4.93
CA THR A 184 -8.73 -14.94 4.47
C THR A 184 -9.23 -15.92 3.43
N GLY A 185 -8.33 -16.62 2.73
CA GLY A 185 -8.67 -17.44 1.57
C GLY A 185 -9.01 -16.64 0.31
N ALA A 186 -8.97 -15.30 0.35
CA ALA A 186 -9.27 -14.45 -0.79
C ALA A 186 -8.23 -14.58 -1.92
N SER A 187 -8.68 -14.36 -3.15
CA SER A 187 -7.82 -14.28 -4.33
C SER A 187 -6.88 -13.06 -4.27
N ILE A 188 -5.81 -13.08 -5.06
CA ILE A 188 -4.91 -11.92 -5.16
C ILE A 188 -5.62 -10.71 -5.75
N GLU A 189 -6.56 -10.91 -6.69
CA GLU A 189 -7.41 -9.84 -7.20
C GLU A 189 -8.19 -9.15 -6.08
N GLU A 190 -8.92 -9.91 -5.25
CA GLU A 190 -9.72 -9.35 -4.15
C GLU A 190 -8.85 -8.63 -3.12
N ILE A 191 -7.69 -9.20 -2.78
CA ILE A 191 -6.74 -8.60 -1.84
C ILE A 191 -6.21 -7.27 -2.38
N VAL A 192 -5.83 -7.21 -3.66
CA VAL A 192 -5.29 -6.00 -4.28
C VAL A 192 -6.39 -4.93 -4.41
N ARG A 193 -7.62 -5.32 -4.77
CA ARG A 193 -8.79 -4.42 -4.75
C ARG A 193 -9.01 -3.83 -3.36
N ALA A 194 -9.03 -4.66 -2.32
CA ALA A 194 -9.23 -4.23 -0.95
C ALA A 194 -8.09 -3.33 -0.46
N GLN A 195 -6.84 -3.64 -0.78
CA GLN A 195 -5.67 -2.84 -0.40
C GLN A 195 -5.66 -1.47 -1.05
N PHE A 196 -5.92 -1.42 -2.36
CA PHE A 196 -6.04 -0.18 -3.10
C PHE A 196 -7.19 0.69 -2.57
N THR A 197 -8.37 0.08 -2.38
CA THR A 197 -9.56 0.76 -1.84
C THR A 197 -9.33 1.30 -0.44
N ALA A 198 -8.71 0.52 0.46
CA ALA A 198 -8.40 0.96 1.81
C ALA A 198 -7.45 2.17 1.83
N ARG A 199 -6.41 2.17 1.00
CA ARG A 199 -5.50 3.31 0.88
C ARG A 199 -6.19 4.59 0.41
N GLU A 200 -7.07 4.44 -0.57
CA GLU A 200 -7.85 5.55 -1.12
C GLU A 200 -8.81 6.11 -0.06
N ILE A 201 -9.52 5.25 0.67
CA ILE A 201 -10.42 5.68 1.77
C ILE A 201 -9.65 6.44 2.86
N PHE A 202 -8.47 5.96 3.25
CA PHE A 202 -7.65 6.60 4.29
C PHE A 202 -6.80 7.77 3.79
N GLY A 203 -6.82 8.11 2.50
CA GLY A 203 -6.09 9.25 1.94
C GLY A 203 -4.57 9.15 2.09
N LEU A 204 -3.99 7.94 2.04
CA LEU A 204 -2.58 7.75 2.42
C LEU A 204 -1.55 8.30 1.43
N SER A 205 -1.95 8.64 0.21
CA SER A 205 -1.05 9.29 -0.76
C SER A 205 -0.51 10.60 -0.20
N GLU A 206 -1.35 11.41 0.46
CA GLU A 206 -0.96 12.69 1.06
C GLU A 206 0.01 12.49 2.24
N VAL A 207 -0.22 11.47 3.06
CA VAL A 207 0.70 11.08 4.14
C VAL A 207 2.06 10.72 3.57
N TRP A 208 2.11 9.95 2.48
CA TRP A 208 3.36 9.52 1.89
C TRP A 208 4.13 10.69 1.29
N ASP A 209 3.47 11.55 0.52
CA ASP A 209 4.09 12.75 -0.03
C ASP A 209 4.63 13.66 1.09
N ALA A 210 3.89 13.79 2.20
CA ALA A 210 4.32 14.55 3.37
C ALA A 210 5.55 13.92 4.06
N VAL A 211 5.62 12.59 4.17
CA VAL A 211 6.78 11.88 4.75
C VAL A 211 8.01 12.01 3.86
N GLU A 212 7.85 11.90 2.54
CA GLU A 212 8.95 12.08 1.59
C GLU A 212 9.50 13.51 1.60
N ALA A 213 8.65 14.50 1.81
CA ALA A 213 9.09 15.90 1.97
C ALA A 213 9.99 16.13 3.21
N LEU A 214 10.08 15.14 4.12
CA LEU A 214 10.97 15.13 5.28
C LEU A 214 12.35 14.52 5.00
N ASP A 215 12.61 14.05 3.78
CA ASP A 215 13.92 13.53 3.41
C ASP A 215 15.04 14.53 3.70
N ASN A 216 16.08 14.05 4.38
CA ASN A 216 17.21 14.84 4.88
C ASN A 216 16.84 15.95 5.90
N LYS A 217 15.61 15.97 6.41
CA LYS A 217 15.15 16.90 7.46
C LYS A 217 14.84 16.19 8.78
N VAL A 218 14.23 15.01 8.70
CA VAL A 218 13.89 14.14 9.85
C VAL A 218 14.63 12.82 9.70
N ALA A 219 15.03 12.22 10.83
CA ALA A 219 15.76 10.96 10.86
C ALA A 219 15.02 9.82 10.12
N ALA A 220 15.77 8.98 9.39
CA ALA A 220 15.20 7.99 8.48
C ALA A 220 14.41 6.88 9.21
N ASP A 221 14.78 6.56 10.45
CA ASP A 221 14.07 5.63 11.32
C ASP A 221 12.70 6.17 11.74
N VAL A 222 12.59 7.47 12.04
CA VAL A 222 11.31 8.14 12.31
C VAL A 222 10.39 8.05 11.09
N GLN A 223 10.89 8.37 9.90
CA GLN A 223 10.09 8.24 8.67
C GLN A 223 9.69 6.78 8.39
N THR A 224 10.59 5.83 8.61
CA THR A 224 10.31 4.39 8.47
C THR A 224 9.18 3.96 9.41
N ARG A 225 9.19 4.42 10.67
CA ARG A 225 8.09 4.15 11.61
C ARG A 225 6.77 4.69 11.09
N ILE A 226 6.71 5.95 10.63
CA ILE A 226 5.48 6.53 10.05
C ILE A 226 4.93 5.67 8.90
N ARG A 227 5.81 5.24 7.98
CA ARG A 227 5.43 4.36 6.86
C ARG A 227 4.88 3.02 7.35
N LEU A 228 5.50 2.41 8.36
CA LEU A 228 5.03 1.15 8.96
C LEU A 228 3.71 1.30 9.72
N HIS A 229 3.46 2.43 10.39
CA HIS A 229 2.14 2.70 10.98
C HIS A 229 1.06 2.85 9.90
N SER A 230 1.35 3.57 8.82
CA SER A 230 0.45 3.73 7.68
C SER A 230 0.11 2.37 7.05
N ARG A 231 1.13 1.52 6.86
CA ARG A 231 0.96 0.14 6.37
C ARG A 231 0.01 -0.66 7.25
N ARG A 232 0.17 -0.62 8.57
CA ARG A 232 -0.73 -1.35 9.50
C ARG A 232 -2.19 -0.91 9.36
N LEU A 233 -2.46 0.38 9.19
CA LEU A 233 -3.81 0.89 8.95
C LEU A 233 -4.42 0.30 7.68
N VAL A 234 -3.66 0.29 6.57
CA VAL A 234 -4.10 -0.32 5.30
C VAL A 234 -4.32 -1.82 5.44
N GLU A 235 -3.41 -2.55 6.08
CA GLU A 235 -3.56 -4.00 6.24
C GLU A 235 -4.83 -4.34 7.03
N ARG A 236 -5.15 -3.57 8.08
CA ARG A 236 -6.41 -3.71 8.83
C ARG A 236 -7.62 -3.38 7.97
N GLY A 237 -7.58 -2.24 7.25
CA GLY A 237 -8.66 -1.82 6.36
C GLY A 237 -8.93 -2.82 5.23
N SER A 238 -7.87 -3.38 4.64
CA SER A 238 -7.98 -4.41 3.59
C SER A 238 -8.70 -5.64 4.13
N ARG A 239 -8.30 -6.13 5.31
CA ARG A 239 -8.96 -7.28 5.96
C ARG A 239 -10.43 -6.98 6.30
N TRP A 240 -10.71 -5.77 6.78
CA TRP A 240 -12.08 -5.34 7.06
C TRP A 240 -12.94 -5.34 5.80
N LEU A 241 -12.44 -4.80 4.69
CA LEU A 241 -13.15 -4.78 3.40
C LEU A 241 -13.43 -6.19 2.87
N LEU A 242 -12.43 -7.09 2.96
CA LEU A 242 -12.61 -8.49 2.56
C LEU A 242 -13.69 -9.22 3.38
N GLY A 243 -13.81 -8.91 4.67
CA GLY A 243 -14.77 -9.55 5.57
C GLY A 243 -16.16 -8.92 5.58
N ASN A 244 -16.28 -7.62 5.26
CA ASN A 244 -17.52 -6.85 5.49
C ASN A 244 -18.16 -6.30 4.22
N ARG A 245 -17.53 -6.45 3.05
CA ARG A 245 -18.09 -5.99 1.76
C ARG A 245 -18.26 -7.15 0.78
N PRO A 246 -19.27 -7.09 -0.11
CA PRO A 246 -19.41 -8.04 -1.21
C PRO A 246 -18.12 -8.12 -2.03
N GLN A 247 -17.73 -9.33 -2.40
CA GLN A 247 -16.56 -9.59 -3.25
C GLN A 247 -16.98 -9.87 -4.70
N PRO A 248 -16.21 -9.40 -5.69
CA PRO A 248 -15.05 -8.52 -5.56
C PRO A 248 -15.43 -7.10 -5.11
N VAL A 249 -14.58 -6.44 -4.32
CA VAL A 249 -14.82 -5.05 -3.88
C VAL A 249 -14.97 -4.13 -5.09
N ALA A 250 -16.13 -3.45 -5.18
CA ALA A 250 -16.38 -2.39 -6.15
C ALA A 250 -15.60 -1.13 -5.75
N ILE A 251 -14.46 -0.88 -6.40
CA ILE A 251 -13.47 0.13 -5.98
C ILE A 251 -14.11 1.52 -5.88
N ALA A 252 -14.72 2.02 -6.97
CA ALA A 252 -15.25 3.37 -7.02
C ALA A 252 -16.37 3.60 -5.98
N GLU A 253 -17.39 2.73 -5.98
CA GLU A 253 -18.53 2.82 -5.07
C GLU A 253 -18.11 2.72 -3.60
N THR A 254 -17.16 1.82 -3.29
CA THR A 254 -16.68 1.66 -1.91
C THR A 254 -15.84 2.86 -1.47
N ILE A 255 -15.05 3.47 -2.36
CA ILE A 255 -14.34 4.72 -2.03
C ILE A 255 -15.35 5.84 -1.79
N GLU A 256 -16.34 6.01 -2.66
CA GLU A 256 -17.35 7.06 -2.56
C GLU A 256 -18.17 6.94 -1.26
N GLY A 257 -18.55 5.71 -0.88
CA GLY A 257 -19.34 5.49 0.34
C GLY A 257 -18.57 5.70 1.65
N PHE A 258 -17.24 5.63 1.66
CA PHE A 258 -16.44 5.63 2.89
C PHE A 258 -15.52 6.83 3.06
N ARG A 259 -14.91 7.36 1.99
CA ARG A 259 -13.83 8.35 2.06
C ARG A 259 -14.20 9.56 2.91
N ASP A 260 -15.31 10.22 2.60
CA ASP A 260 -15.70 11.47 3.27
C ASP A 260 -16.12 11.23 4.72
N GLY A 261 -16.85 10.15 4.98
CA GLY A 261 -17.24 9.77 6.34
C GLY A 261 -16.03 9.43 7.22
N VAL A 262 -15.06 8.69 6.67
CA VAL A 262 -13.81 8.36 7.37
C VAL A 262 -12.97 9.61 7.61
N ALA A 263 -12.85 10.50 6.61
CA ALA A 263 -12.12 11.76 6.77
C ALA A 263 -12.72 12.63 7.88
N ARG A 264 -14.05 12.82 7.89
CA ARG A 264 -14.76 13.57 8.94
C ARG A 264 -14.52 13.02 10.34
N VAL A 265 -14.62 11.69 10.52
CA VAL A 265 -14.39 11.05 11.82
C VAL A 265 -12.93 11.21 12.25
N TRP A 266 -11.99 11.11 11.30
CA TRP A 266 -10.57 11.23 11.60
C TRP A 266 -10.17 12.67 11.97
N ASP A 267 -10.71 13.67 11.31
CA ASP A 267 -10.40 15.08 11.62
C ASP A 267 -10.89 15.49 13.02
N GLU A 268 -11.99 14.89 13.49
CA GLU A 268 -12.55 15.09 14.82
C GLU A 268 -11.98 14.11 15.88
N LEU A 269 -11.15 13.15 15.46
CA LEU A 269 -10.63 12.06 16.29
C LEU A 269 -10.01 12.53 17.62
N PRO A 270 -9.21 13.62 17.69
CA PRO A 270 -8.62 14.08 18.95
C PRO A 270 -9.66 14.47 20.01
N LYS A 271 -10.88 14.83 19.60
CA LYS A 271 -12.00 15.17 20.50
C LYS A 271 -12.84 13.94 20.88
N LEU A 272 -12.75 12.87 20.08
CA LEU A 272 -13.57 11.67 20.20
C LEU A 272 -12.90 10.58 21.06
N VAL A 273 -11.60 10.40 20.92
CA VAL A 273 -10.85 9.37 21.68
C VAL A 273 -10.72 9.76 23.16
N ARG A 274 -10.75 8.74 24.03
CA ARG A 274 -10.75 8.89 25.50
C ARG A 274 -9.80 7.88 26.14
N GLY A 275 -9.44 8.13 27.39
CA GLY A 275 -8.66 7.21 28.20
C GLY A 275 -7.34 6.79 27.54
N ALA A 276 -7.10 5.48 27.49
CA ALA A 276 -5.85 4.92 26.98
C ALA A 276 -5.56 5.28 25.50
N ASP A 277 -6.60 5.40 24.67
CA ASP A 277 -6.43 5.79 23.26
C ASP A 277 -6.00 7.24 23.12
N LEU A 278 -6.50 8.14 23.99
CA LEU A 278 -6.10 9.55 24.01
C LEU A 278 -4.66 9.71 24.53
N ASP A 279 -4.30 8.97 25.57
CA ASP A 279 -2.93 8.96 26.09
C ASP A 279 -1.93 8.44 25.04
N TRP A 280 -2.30 7.37 24.33
CA TRP A 280 -1.52 6.85 23.20
C TRP A 280 -1.39 7.88 22.07
N TYR A 281 -2.50 8.53 21.69
CA TYR A 281 -2.50 9.58 20.67
C TYR A 281 -1.52 10.70 21.03
N HIS A 282 -1.60 11.25 22.25
CA HIS A 282 -0.68 12.30 22.69
C HIS A 282 0.77 11.82 22.76
N SER A 283 1.01 10.58 23.21
CA SER A 283 2.37 10.02 23.25
C SER A 283 3.03 9.97 21.87
N ILE A 284 2.29 9.55 20.83
CA ILE A 284 2.82 9.50 19.47
C ILE A 284 2.97 10.91 18.89
N LEU A 285 2.00 11.80 19.15
CA LEU A 285 2.05 13.19 18.71
C LEU A 285 3.31 13.89 19.25
N ASP A 286 3.52 13.83 20.57
CA ASP A 286 4.65 14.46 21.25
C ASP A 286 5.98 13.87 20.76
N GLU A 287 6.06 12.55 20.59
CA GLU A 287 7.25 11.88 20.08
C GLU A 287 7.62 12.35 18.67
N LEU A 288 6.64 12.43 17.76
CA LEU A 288 6.87 12.82 16.37
C LEU A 288 7.19 14.31 16.24
N THR A 289 6.46 15.18 16.95
CA THR A 289 6.75 16.62 16.97
C THR A 289 8.13 16.89 17.56
N ALA A 290 8.53 16.20 18.64
CA ALA A 290 9.89 16.30 19.20
C ALA A 290 10.98 15.82 18.22
N ALA A 291 10.65 14.89 17.32
CA ALA A 291 11.53 14.43 16.25
C ALA A 291 11.57 15.35 15.02
N GLY A 292 10.86 16.49 15.04
CA GLY A 292 10.84 17.48 13.97
C GLY A 292 9.83 17.19 12.84
N VAL A 293 8.87 16.28 13.07
CA VAL A 293 7.75 16.06 12.16
C VAL A 293 6.76 17.22 12.29
N PRO A 294 6.25 17.80 11.18
CA PRO A 294 5.23 18.85 11.24
C PRO A 294 3.97 18.39 11.97
N ASP A 295 3.37 19.28 12.77
CA ASP A 295 2.24 18.98 13.67
C ASP A 295 1.06 18.31 12.96
N GLU A 296 0.72 18.75 11.74
CA GLU A 296 -0.36 18.18 10.95
C GLU A 296 -0.12 16.70 10.60
N LEU A 297 1.09 16.38 10.15
CA LEU A 297 1.48 15.00 9.86
C LEU A 297 1.58 14.18 11.14
N ALA A 298 2.16 14.73 12.21
CA ALA A 298 2.28 14.08 13.50
C ALA A 298 0.90 13.71 14.08
N ALA A 299 -0.06 14.63 14.03
CA ALA A 299 -1.45 14.41 14.44
C ALA A 299 -2.13 13.32 13.60
N ARG A 300 -1.95 13.35 12.28
CA ARG A 300 -2.51 12.31 11.40
C ARG A 300 -1.96 10.92 11.75
N VAL A 301 -0.65 10.82 11.96
CA VAL A 301 0.03 9.55 12.29
C VAL A 301 -0.37 9.04 13.67
N ALA A 302 -0.46 9.92 14.66
CA ALA A 302 -0.95 9.59 16.00
C ALA A 302 -2.37 9.02 15.96
N GLY A 303 -3.19 9.49 15.01
CA GLY A 303 -4.56 9.00 14.80
C GLY A 303 -4.70 7.64 14.11
N PHE A 304 -3.66 7.07 13.48
CA PHE A 304 -3.83 5.89 12.63
C PHE A 304 -4.47 4.67 13.33
N SER A 305 -4.14 4.40 14.58
CA SER A 305 -4.72 3.26 15.32
C SER A 305 -6.21 3.41 15.53
N SER A 306 -6.64 4.64 15.84
CA SER A 306 -8.01 5.00 16.21
C SER A 306 -8.83 5.46 15.00
N ALA A 307 -8.22 5.70 13.84
CA ALA A 307 -8.89 5.95 12.57
C ALA A 307 -9.45 4.66 11.92
N PHE A 308 -8.88 3.49 12.21
CA PHE A 308 -9.37 2.22 11.63
C PHE A 308 -10.86 1.94 11.91
N PRO A 309 -11.37 2.09 13.16
CA PRO A 309 -12.79 1.97 13.46
C PRO A 309 -13.73 2.87 12.66
N ALA A 310 -13.23 3.93 12.01
CA ALA A 310 -14.05 4.79 11.18
C ALA A 310 -14.76 4.02 10.05
N LEU A 311 -14.21 2.88 9.59
CA LEU A 311 -14.89 1.98 8.66
C LEU A 311 -16.19 1.41 9.26
N ASP A 312 -16.13 0.87 10.48
CA ASP A 312 -17.31 0.36 11.17
C ASP A 312 -18.30 1.49 11.50
N ILE A 313 -17.79 2.63 11.96
CA ILE A 313 -18.60 3.80 12.28
C ILE A 313 -19.40 4.26 11.06
N VAL A 314 -18.76 4.42 9.90
CA VAL A 314 -19.43 4.84 8.66
C VAL A 314 -20.42 3.78 8.19
N ALA A 315 -20.07 2.49 8.25
CA ALA A 315 -20.99 1.41 7.89
C ALA A 315 -22.23 1.34 8.81
N ILE A 316 -22.05 1.59 10.11
CA ILE A 316 -23.15 1.64 11.08
C ILE A 316 -24.01 2.89 10.84
N ALA A 317 -23.39 4.03 10.58
CA ALA A 317 -24.08 5.29 10.28
C ALA A 317 -24.99 5.14 9.06
N ASP A 318 -24.48 4.57 7.97
CA ASP A 318 -25.25 4.27 6.75
C ASP A 318 -26.43 3.34 7.05
N ARG A 319 -26.19 2.20 7.72
CA ARG A 319 -27.23 1.23 8.06
C ARG A 319 -28.33 1.80 8.98
N THR A 320 -27.98 2.76 9.84
CA THR A 320 -28.90 3.34 10.83
C THR A 320 -29.50 4.69 10.42
N GLY A 321 -29.03 5.26 9.31
CA GLY A 321 -29.42 6.60 8.86
C GLY A 321 -28.99 7.71 9.83
N ARG A 322 -27.85 7.54 10.52
CA ARG A 322 -27.32 8.48 11.52
C ARG A 322 -26.10 9.23 11.00
N ASP A 323 -25.77 10.35 11.64
CA ASP A 323 -24.52 11.04 11.32
C ASP A 323 -23.31 10.23 11.84
N PRO A 324 -22.24 10.05 11.04
CA PRO A 324 -21.04 9.32 11.45
C PRO A 324 -20.41 9.83 12.75
N LEU A 325 -20.48 11.13 13.05
CA LEU A 325 -19.92 11.69 14.28
C LEU A 325 -20.75 11.30 15.50
N GLU A 326 -22.08 11.23 15.40
CA GLU A 326 -22.94 10.73 16.49
C GLU A 326 -22.61 9.26 16.80
N VAL A 327 -22.41 8.44 15.77
CA VAL A 327 -22.02 7.04 15.93
C VAL A 327 -20.60 6.94 16.52
N ALA A 328 -19.68 7.79 16.09
CA ALA A 328 -18.31 7.83 16.61
C ALA A 328 -18.27 8.16 18.10
N GLU A 329 -19.02 9.17 18.55
CA GLU A 329 -19.09 9.56 19.96
C GLU A 329 -19.50 8.37 20.84
N VAL A 330 -20.54 7.64 20.43
CA VAL A 330 -21.01 6.44 21.15
C VAL A 330 -19.97 5.31 21.07
N TYR A 331 -19.36 5.11 19.90
CA TYR A 331 -18.37 4.06 19.69
C TYR A 331 -17.15 4.24 20.62
N TYR A 332 -16.54 5.41 20.64
CA TYR A 332 -15.33 5.66 21.45
C TYR A 332 -15.64 5.74 22.95
N ASP A 333 -16.80 6.31 23.35
CA ASP A 333 -17.24 6.27 24.76
C ASP A 333 -17.46 4.84 25.26
N LEU A 334 -18.10 3.99 24.45
CA LEU A 334 -18.32 2.59 24.81
C LEU A 334 -17.01 1.79 24.84
N ALA A 335 -16.12 2.02 23.87
CA ALA A 335 -14.82 1.36 23.82
C ALA A 335 -13.97 1.62 25.07
N ASP A 336 -13.94 2.86 25.56
CA ASP A 336 -13.26 3.24 26.80
C ASP A 336 -13.91 2.59 28.03
N ARG A 337 -15.23 2.67 28.16
CA ARG A 337 -15.97 2.06 29.30
C ARG A 337 -15.78 0.55 29.40
N LEU A 338 -15.74 -0.11 28.24
CA LEU A 338 -15.51 -1.56 28.15
C LEU A 338 -14.03 -1.94 28.18
N ARG A 339 -13.12 -0.96 28.23
CA ARG A 339 -11.67 -1.20 28.27
C ARG A 339 -11.17 -2.03 27.09
N ILE A 340 -11.71 -1.77 25.90
CA ILE A 340 -11.40 -2.54 24.68
C ILE A 340 -9.94 -2.37 24.31
N THR A 341 -9.36 -1.17 24.43
CA THR A 341 -7.94 -0.92 24.16
C THR A 341 -7.04 -1.81 25.02
N GLN A 342 -7.29 -1.89 26.33
CA GLN A 342 -6.47 -2.74 27.21
C GLN A 342 -6.60 -4.23 26.88
N LEU A 343 -7.77 -4.69 26.41
CA LEU A 343 -7.94 -6.05 25.92
C LEU A 343 -7.13 -6.28 24.64
N MET A 344 -7.19 -5.35 23.69
CA MET A 344 -6.45 -5.42 22.44
C MET A 344 -4.94 -5.40 22.65
N ASP A 345 -4.43 -4.60 23.59
CA ASP A 345 -3.01 -4.59 23.95
C ASP A 345 -2.53 -5.96 24.43
N ARG A 346 -3.33 -6.65 25.26
CA ARG A 346 -3.03 -8.01 25.73
C ARG A 346 -3.06 -9.04 24.61
N ILE A 347 -3.92 -8.86 23.61
CA ILE A 347 -3.92 -9.70 22.41
C ILE A 347 -2.65 -9.46 21.58
N ILE A 348 -2.19 -8.21 21.47
CA ILE A 348 -0.98 -7.85 20.72
C ILE A 348 0.28 -8.42 21.38
N GLU A 349 0.32 -8.51 22.71
CA GLU A 349 1.40 -9.12 23.48
C GLU A 349 1.52 -10.65 23.32
N LEU A 350 0.52 -11.31 22.71
CA LEU A 350 0.58 -12.75 22.49
C LEU A 350 1.74 -13.11 21.54
N PRO A 351 2.49 -14.19 21.82
CA PRO A 351 3.64 -14.58 21.01
C PRO A 351 3.19 -14.93 19.59
N ARG A 352 3.93 -14.43 18.59
CA ARG A 352 3.67 -14.68 17.16
C ARG A 352 4.57 -15.79 16.60
N ALA A 353 4.49 -16.99 17.17
CA ALA A 353 5.43 -18.06 16.86
C ALA A 353 4.98 -18.95 15.68
N ASP A 354 3.72 -18.86 15.24
CA ASP A 354 3.19 -19.69 14.16
C ASP A 354 2.15 -18.99 13.27
N ARG A 355 1.61 -19.74 12.30
CA ARG A 355 0.63 -19.26 11.30
C ARG A 355 -0.67 -18.73 11.93
N TRP A 356 -1.06 -19.23 13.10
CA TRP A 356 -2.29 -18.84 13.78
C TRP A 356 -2.07 -17.66 14.74
N GLN A 357 -0.81 -17.38 15.05
CA GLN A 357 -0.40 -16.32 15.96
C GLN A 357 0.18 -15.08 15.23
N SER A 358 0.33 -15.10 13.90
CA SER A 358 1.02 -14.05 13.13
C SER A 358 0.18 -12.83 12.76
#